data_AF-A0A7W5H3E4-F1
#
_entry.id   AF-A0A7W5H3E4-F1
#
_cell.length_a   1.000
_cell.length_b   1.000
_cell.length_c   1.000
_cell.angle_alpha   90.00
_cell.angle_beta   90.00
_cell.angle_gamma   90.00
#
_symmetry.space_group_name_H-M   'P 1'
#
loop_
_entity.id
_entity.type
_entity.pdbx_description
1 polymer ?
#
loop_
_entity_poly.entity_id
_entity_poly.type
_entity_poly.pdbx_seq_one_letter_code
_entity_poly.pdbx_strand_id
1 'polypeptide(L)'
;MKFYSTLFIFVLFSIASCHGRNVQEDEICGKQISKALGDINNYYFTKQTAYLDSAIFILKSIENKSDKYRNIIYSDEVHAYFLHKDFSLALTALNKVPASVYPFPAFKDILEDKIKAKEAETKGDKPTQIKFFRALILIYQHYINENYQVFVTTLRQTDPDKIDNSQIDFIVTELYYYIAQTEGIHNAINQLNVFQKSIKGNRSYFSELKKYIQSNNASSMGILLY
;
A
#
# COMPACT_ATOMS: atom_id res chain seq x y z
N MET A 1 44.20 7.36 -55.08
CA MET A 1 44.40 7.61 -53.63
C MET A 1 43.19 8.40 -53.15
N LYS A 2 42.22 7.79 -52.46
CA LYS A 2 42.17 7.29 -51.06
C LYS A 2 41.80 8.38 -50.04
N PHE A 3 40.56 8.25 -49.53
CA PHE A 3 40.00 8.56 -48.19
C PHE A 3 40.02 10.05 -47.76
N TYR A 4 38.97 10.67 -47.22
CA TYR A 4 38.00 10.22 -46.21
C TYR A 4 36.64 10.94 -46.37
N SER A 5 35.55 10.19 -46.55
CA SER A 5 34.17 10.64 -46.30
C SER A 5 33.41 9.49 -45.63
N THR A 6 33.75 9.22 -44.39
CA THR A 6 33.07 8.23 -43.53
C THR A 6 33.34 8.57 -42.08
N LEU A 7 32.86 9.72 -41.61
CA LEU A 7 32.80 9.99 -40.17
C LEU A 7 31.64 10.92 -39.81
N PHE A 8 30.42 10.62 -40.28
CA PHE A 8 29.22 11.34 -39.80
C PHE A 8 27.92 10.52 -39.77
N ILE A 9 27.99 9.18 -39.86
CA ILE A 9 26.79 8.31 -39.82
C ILE A 9 26.71 7.48 -38.52
N PHE A 10 27.78 7.36 -37.73
CA PHE A 10 27.77 6.56 -36.50
C PHE A 10 27.24 7.27 -35.25
N VAL A 11 27.02 8.59 -35.27
CA VAL A 11 26.54 9.34 -34.09
C VAL A 11 25.00 9.43 -34.06
N LEU A 12 24.33 9.41 -35.21
CA LEU A 12 22.86 9.49 -35.27
C LEU A 12 22.15 8.14 -35.03
N PHE A 13 22.83 7.01 -35.30
CA PHE A 13 22.26 5.68 -35.01
C PHE A 13 22.26 5.34 -33.51
N SER A 14 23.18 5.90 -32.72
CA SER A 14 23.28 5.64 -31.28
C SER A 14 22.17 6.33 -30.47
N ILE A 15 21.74 7.52 -30.90
CA ILE A 15 20.72 8.32 -30.18
C ILE A 15 19.31 7.76 -30.45
N ALA A 16 19.02 7.33 -31.69
CA ALA A 16 17.78 6.66 -32.05
C ALA A 16 17.69 5.25 -31.46
N SER A 17 18.81 4.53 -31.35
CA SER A 17 18.84 3.20 -30.72
C SER A 17 18.67 3.26 -29.20
N CYS A 18 19.22 4.28 -28.52
CA CYS A 18 18.95 4.48 -27.09
C CYS A 18 17.49 4.86 -26.82
N HIS A 19 16.88 5.73 -27.63
CA HIS A 19 15.46 6.06 -27.47
C HIS A 19 14.54 4.89 -27.81
N GLY A 20 14.78 4.16 -28.91
CA GLY A 20 13.97 3.00 -29.29
C GLY A 20 14.09 1.82 -28.30
N ARG A 21 15.30 1.59 -27.77
CA ARG A 21 15.55 0.57 -26.75
C ARG A 21 14.84 0.90 -25.44
N ASN A 22 14.91 2.15 -24.98
CA ASN A 22 14.21 2.57 -23.75
C ASN A 22 12.69 2.45 -23.89
N VAL A 23 12.12 2.80 -25.06
CA VAL A 23 10.68 2.65 -25.31
C VAL A 23 10.26 1.18 -25.34
N GLN A 24 11.05 0.30 -25.96
CA GLN A 24 10.77 -1.13 -26.00
C GLN A 24 10.95 -1.81 -24.64
N GLU A 25 12.00 -1.44 -23.88
CA GLU A 25 12.24 -1.91 -22.51
C GLU A 25 11.11 -1.47 -21.57
N ASP A 26 10.64 -0.22 -21.68
CA ASP A 26 9.49 0.28 -20.92
C ASP A 26 8.19 -0.47 -21.27
N GLU A 27 7.94 -0.78 -22.54
CA GLU A 27 6.77 -1.56 -22.95
C GLU A 27 6.81 -2.99 -22.37
N ILE A 28 7.98 -3.63 -22.39
CA ILE A 28 8.18 -4.95 -21.79
C ILE A 28 7.97 -4.89 -20.28
N CYS A 29 8.58 -3.90 -19.59
CA CYS A 29 8.40 -3.69 -18.16
C CYS A 29 6.91 -3.49 -17.81
N GLY A 30 6.19 -2.65 -18.56
CA GLY A 30 4.76 -2.43 -18.35
C GLY A 30 3.94 -3.72 -18.43
N LYS A 31 4.18 -4.55 -19.46
CA LYS A 31 3.49 -5.85 -19.63
C LYS A 31 3.81 -6.82 -18.48
N GLN A 32 5.07 -6.87 -18.04
CA GLN A 32 5.51 -7.75 -16.96
C GLN A 32 4.92 -7.30 -15.61
N ILE A 33 4.85 -6.00 -15.34
CA ILE A 33 4.19 -5.44 -14.15
C ILE A 33 2.71 -5.83 -14.14
N SER A 34 1.99 -5.64 -15.26
CA SER A 34 0.58 -6.05 -15.35
C SER A 34 0.40 -7.55 -15.11
N LYS A 35 1.32 -8.39 -15.57
CA LYS A 35 1.30 -9.83 -15.30
C LYS A 35 1.52 -10.13 -13.81
N ALA A 36 2.52 -9.53 -13.19
CA ALA A 36 2.80 -9.71 -11.77
C ALA A 36 1.61 -9.28 -10.89
N LEU A 37 0.97 -8.15 -11.20
CA LEU A 37 -0.27 -7.71 -10.55
C LEU A 37 -1.42 -8.69 -10.77
N GLY A 38 -1.54 -9.27 -11.97
CA GLY A 38 -2.48 -10.35 -12.26
C GLY A 38 -2.27 -11.57 -11.34
N ASP A 39 -1.01 -11.95 -11.11
CA ASP A 39 -0.67 -13.06 -10.21
C ASP A 39 -0.94 -12.72 -8.74
N ILE A 40 -0.61 -11.50 -8.28
CA ILE A 40 -0.97 -11.01 -6.93
C ILE A 40 -2.50 -11.07 -6.74
N ASN A 41 -3.27 -10.64 -7.75
CA ASN A 41 -4.73 -10.71 -7.71
C ASN A 41 -5.24 -12.16 -7.66
N ASN A 42 -4.65 -13.07 -8.43
CA ASN A 42 -4.98 -14.50 -8.37
C ASN A 42 -4.73 -15.12 -6.99
N TYR A 43 -3.70 -14.67 -6.27
CA TYR A 43 -3.50 -15.08 -4.87
C TYR A 43 -4.70 -14.69 -3.99
N TYR A 44 -5.28 -13.50 -4.16
CA TYR A 44 -6.44 -13.10 -3.35
C TYR A 44 -7.64 -14.05 -3.51
N PHE A 45 -7.88 -14.55 -4.73
CA PHE A 45 -8.97 -15.47 -5.04
C PHE A 45 -8.67 -16.92 -4.66
N THR A 46 -7.43 -17.37 -4.84
CA THR A 46 -7.06 -18.80 -4.73
C THR A 46 -6.32 -19.16 -3.45
N LYS A 47 -5.69 -18.17 -2.80
CA LYS A 47 -4.76 -18.33 -1.68
C LYS A 47 -3.54 -19.22 -1.97
N GLN A 48 -3.24 -19.49 -3.25
CA GLN A 48 -2.08 -20.31 -3.65
C GLN A 48 -0.82 -19.44 -3.73
N THR A 49 0.21 -19.77 -2.94
CA THR A 49 1.46 -19.00 -2.88
C THR A 49 2.27 -19.04 -4.17
N ALA A 50 2.08 -20.05 -5.02
CA ALA A 50 2.73 -20.15 -6.33
C ALA A 50 2.50 -18.92 -7.23
N TYR A 51 1.35 -18.23 -7.08
CA TYR A 51 1.12 -16.96 -7.78
C TYR A 51 2.00 -15.83 -7.24
N LEU A 52 2.23 -15.78 -5.92
CA LEU A 52 3.15 -14.81 -5.32
C LEU A 52 4.60 -15.10 -5.73
N ASP A 53 5.00 -16.37 -5.76
CA ASP A 53 6.32 -16.78 -6.28
C ASP A 53 6.53 -16.30 -7.72
N SER A 54 5.50 -16.45 -8.57
CA SER A 54 5.53 -15.98 -9.96
C SER A 54 5.64 -14.46 -10.06
N ALA A 55 4.83 -13.73 -9.29
CA ALA A 55 4.86 -12.27 -9.25
C ALA A 55 6.25 -11.76 -8.82
N ILE A 56 6.80 -12.30 -7.73
CA ILE A 56 8.13 -11.94 -7.21
C ILE A 56 9.20 -12.22 -8.28
N PHE A 57 9.17 -13.40 -8.92
CA PHE A 57 10.11 -13.75 -9.97
C PHE A 57 10.05 -12.75 -11.14
N ILE A 58 8.83 -12.40 -11.59
CA ILE A 58 8.61 -11.46 -12.69
C ILE A 58 9.17 -10.09 -12.33
N LEU A 59 8.81 -9.54 -11.17
CA LEU A 59 9.26 -8.21 -10.70
C LEU A 59 10.78 -8.15 -10.58
N LYS A 60 11.41 -9.18 -9.99
CA LYS A 60 12.87 -9.27 -9.90
C LYS A 60 13.56 -9.32 -11.26
N SER A 61 12.94 -9.96 -12.25
CA SER A 61 13.49 -10.05 -13.61
C SER A 61 13.53 -8.70 -14.34
N ILE A 62 12.79 -7.69 -13.86
CA ILE A 62 12.69 -6.35 -14.46
C ILE A 62 13.17 -5.20 -13.55
N GLU A 63 13.59 -5.49 -12.32
CA GLU A 63 13.96 -4.51 -11.26
C GLU A 63 14.90 -3.39 -11.75
N ASN A 64 15.89 -3.73 -12.58
CA ASN A 64 16.90 -2.79 -13.06
C ASN A 64 16.78 -2.48 -14.57
N LYS A 65 15.62 -2.79 -15.17
CA LYS A 65 15.41 -2.62 -16.62
C LYS A 65 14.68 -1.34 -17.00
N SER A 66 13.98 -0.70 -16.07
CA SER A 66 13.30 0.57 -16.33
C SER A 66 13.34 1.49 -15.12
N ASP A 67 14.01 2.64 -15.28
CA ASP A 67 14.03 3.70 -14.27
C ASP A 67 12.64 4.30 -14.06
N LYS A 68 11.84 4.37 -15.13
CA LYS A 68 10.48 4.89 -15.11
C LYS A 68 9.57 4.08 -14.19
N TYR A 69 9.68 2.75 -14.25
CA TYR A 69 8.83 1.86 -13.46
C TYR A 69 9.46 1.41 -12.14
N ARG A 70 10.69 1.81 -11.84
CA ARG A 70 11.45 1.36 -10.67
C ARG A 70 10.66 1.42 -9.36
N ASN A 71 10.02 2.55 -9.08
CA ASN A 71 9.26 2.72 -7.84
C ASN A 71 8.01 1.82 -7.79
N ILE A 72 7.32 1.65 -8.92
CA ILE A 72 6.16 0.76 -9.04
C ILE A 72 6.59 -0.69 -8.78
N ILE A 73 7.69 -1.13 -9.40
CA ILE A 73 8.24 -2.47 -9.20
C ILE A 73 8.53 -2.70 -7.71
N TYR A 74 9.20 -1.75 -7.04
CA TYR A 74 9.48 -1.88 -5.60
C TYR A 74 8.22 -1.87 -4.74
N SER A 75 7.22 -1.05 -5.05
CA SER A 75 5.94 -1.06 -4.34
C SER A 75 5.21 -2.42 -4.50
N ASP A 76 5.20 -2.97 -5.70
CA ASP A 76 4.60 -4.29 -5.97
C ASP A 76 5.40 -5.42 -5.29
N GLU A 77 6.73 -5.30 -5.21
CA GLU A 77 7.58 -6.23 -4.45
C GLU A 77 7.24 -6.20 -2.96
N VAL A 78 7.08 -5.01 -2.35
CA VAL A 78 6.64 -4.88 -0.94
C VAL A 78 5.35 -5.66 -0.73
N HIS A 79 4.38 -5.48 -1.63
CA HIS A 79 3.08 -6.12 -1.54
C HIS A 79 3.18 -7.65 -1.67
N ALA A 80 3.88 -8.14 -2.70
CA ALA A 80 4.05 -9.57 -2.93
C ALA A 80 4.80 -10.24 -1.76
N TYR A 81 5.89 -9.66 -1.27
CA TYR A 81 6.64 -10.19 -0.12
C TYR A 81 5.83 -10.18 1.16
N PHE A 82 5.05 -9.13 1.42
CA PHE A 82 4.18 -9.07 2.60
C PHE A 82 3.12 -10.18 2.58
N LEU A 83 2.46 -10.40 1.42
CA LEU A 83 1.48 -11.47 1.27
C LEU A 83 2.14 -12.86 1.37
N HIS A 84 3.37 -12.99 0.89
CA HIS A 84 4.18 -14.20 1.00
C HIS A 84 4.71 -14.42 2.44
N LYS A 85 4.56 -13.44 3.33
CA LYS A 85 5.08 -13.41 4.72
C LYS A 85 6.60 -13.28 4.83
N ASP A 86 7.27 -12.84 3.77
CA ASP A 86 8.70 -12.53 3.76
C ASP A 86 8.95 -11.09 4.23
N PHE A 87 8.63 -10.81 5.49
CA PHE A 87 8.61 -9.44 6.02
C PHE A 87 9.97 -8.72 5.94
N SER A 88 11.07 -9.44 6.09
CA SER A 88 12.42 -8.87 5.92
C SER A 88 12.68 -8.39 4.48
N LEU A 89 12.20 -9.14 3.48
CA LEU A 89 12.30 -8.73 2.08
C LEU A 89 11.32 -7.61 1.76
N ALA A 90 10.12 -7.62 2.33
CA ALA A 90 9.15 -6.52 2.21
C ALA A 90 9.73 -5.20 2.75
N LEU A 91 10.36 -5.20 3.94
CA LEU A 91 11.05 -4.02 4.48
C LEU A 91 12.22 -3.57 3.60
N THR A 92 12.99 -4.53 3.07
CA THR A 92 14.09 -4.22 2.15
C THR A 92 13.59 -3.53 0.88
N ALA A 93 12.51 -4.02 0.28
CA ALA A 93 11.88 -3.38 -0.88
C ALA A 93 11.29 -2.00 -0.53
N LEU A 94 10.64 -1.86 0.63
CA LEU A 94 10.05 -0.60 1.10
C LEU A 94 11.12 0.48 1.25
N ASN A 95 12.30 0.11 1.73
CA ASN A 95 13.42 1.03 1.88
C ASN A 95 13.92 1.59 0.55
N LYS A 96 13.72 0.89 -0.57
CA LYS A 96 14.07 1.36 -1.92
C LYS A 96 13.06 2.35 -2.50
N VAL A 97 11.83 2.39 -1.98
CA VAL A 97 10.81 3.36 -2.41
C VAL A 97 11.00 4.70 -1.67
N PRO A 98 11.23 5.82 -2.38
CA PRO A 98 11.28 7.14 -1.75
C PRO A 98 9.94 7.50 -1.10
N ALA A 99 9.97 8.17 0.06
CA ALA A 99 8.75 8.58 0.75
C ALA A 99 7.87 9.52 -0.10
N SER A 100 8.48 10.28 -1.02
CA SER A 100 7.80 11.20 -1.94
C SER A 100 6.91 10.53 -2.99
N VAL A 101 7.01 9.21 -3.16
CA VAL A 101 6.13 8.45 -4.07
C VAL A 101 4.75 8.24 -3.45
N TYR A 102 4.65 8.27 -2.13
CA TYR A 102 3.41 7.93 -1.45
C TYR A 102 2.44 9.11 -1.32
N PRO A 103 1.13 8.85 -1.15
CA PRO A 103 0.11 9.89 -1.15
C PRO A 103 0.27 10.94 -0.04
N PHE A 104 0.92 10.59 1.08
CA PHE A 104 1.21 11.53 2.16
C PHE A 104 2.48 11.16 2.93
N PRO A 105 3.12 12.12 3.63
CA PRO A 105 4.48 11.96 4.19
C PRO A 105 4.66 10.76 5.12
N ALA A 106 3.66 10.44 5.94
CA ALA A 106 3.72 9.35 6.92
C ALA A 106 3.33 7.97 6.35
N PHE A 107 2.96 7.87 5.07
CA PHE A 107 2.46 6.61 4.51
C PHE A 107 3.54 5.52 4.47
N LYS A 108 4.79 5.88 4.20
CA LYS A 108 5.91 4.93 4.26
C LYS A 108 6.05 4.33 5.67
N ASP A 109 5.95 5.17 6.70
CA ASP A 109 6.07 4.74 8.10
C ASP A 109 4.89 3.83 8.49
N ILE A 110 3.68 4.12 7.99
CA ILE A 110 2.51 3.25 8.15
C ILE A 110 2.79 1.85 7.56
N LEU A 111 3.32 1.78 6.34
CA LEU A 111 3.66 0.49 5.71
C LEU A 111 4.72 -0.25 6.52
N GLU A 112 5.74 0.44 7.00
CA GLU A 112 6.81 -0.13 7.82
C GLU A 112 6.26 -0.73 9.12
N ASP A 113 5.47 0.03 9.87
CA ASP A 113 4.88 -0.44 11.13
C ASP A 113 3.87 -1.57 10.92
N LYS A 114 3.12 -1.56 9.81
CA LYS A 114 2.24 -2.68 9.43
C LYS A 114 3.02 -3.95 9.15
N ILE A 115 4.11 -3.87 8.39
CA ILE A 115 4.97 -5.03 8.08
C ILE A 115 5.54 -5.60 9.39
N LYS A 116 6.07 -4.74 10.26
CA LYS A 116 6.64 -5.17 11.55
C LYS A 116 5.58 -5.72 12.52
N ALA A 117 4.37 -5.17 12.54
CA ALA A 117 3.26 -5.70 13.33
C ALA A 117 2.87 -7.11 12.86
N LYS A 118 2.82 -7.35 11.55
CA LYS A 118 2.55 -8.68 10.99
C LYS A 118 3.68 -9.67 11.22
N GLU A 119 4.93 -9.21 11.13
CA GLU A 119 6.08 -10.04 11.51
C GLU A 119 5.97 -10.49 12.98
N ALA A 120 5.70 -9.56 13.90
CA ALA A 120 5.51 -9.88 15.31
C ALA A 120 4.33 -10.84 15.54
N GLU A 121 3.21 -10.66 14.82
CA GLU A 121 2.07 -11.57 14.85
C GLU A 121 2.47 -13.01 14.49
N THR A 122 3.20 -13.20 13.38
CA THR A 122 3.63 -14.55 12.95
C THR A 122 4.59 -15.23 13.93
N LYS A 123 5.33 -14.45 14.72
CA LYS A 123 6.23 -14.93 15.78
C LYS A 123 5.53 -15.13 17.13
N GLY A 124 4.25 -14.78 17.25
CA GLY A 124 3.52 -14.78 18.53
C GLY A 124 3.98 -13.69 19.51
N ASP A 125 4.74 -12.70 19.06
CA ASP A 125 5.24 -11.59 19.88
C ASP A 125 4.18 -10.50 20.03
N LYS A 126 3.20 -10.78 20.91
CA LYS A 126 2.08 -9.88 21.16
C LYS A 126 2.51 -8.49 21.69
N PRO A 127 3.47 -8.37 22.63
CA PRO A 127 3.96 -7.06 23.07
C PRO A 127 4.49 -6.19 21.92
N THR A 128 5.31 -6.77 21.03
CA THR A 128 5.85 -6.04 19.88
C THR A 128 4.75 -5.69 18.86
N GLN A 129 3.81 -6.60 18.61
CA GLN A 129 2.65 -6.29 17.75
C GLN A 129 1.85 -5.09 18.29
N ILE A 130 1.55 -5.07 19.60
CA ILE A 130 0.82 -3.97 20.25
C ILE A 130 1.60 -2.66 20.17
N LYS A 131 2.93 -2.70 20.31
CA LYS A 131 3.79 -1.52 20.14
C LYS A 131 3.58 -0.88 18.77
N PHE A 132 3.62 -1.66 17.69
CA PHE A 132 3.42 -1.13 16.34
C PHE A 132 1.99 -0.68 16.08
N PHE A 133 0.97 -1.38 16.61
CA PHE A 133 -0.40 -0.89 16.54
C PHE A 133 -0.60 0.46 17.24
N ARG A 134 0.06 0.68 18.40
CA ARG A 134 0.03 2.00 19.06
C ARG A 134 0.70 3.09 18.25
N ALA A 135 1.80 2.79 17.55
CA ALA A 135 2.42 3.74 16.63
C ALA A 135 1.49 4.11 15.47
N LEU A 136 0.83 3.12 14.84
CA LEU A 136 -0.17 3.35 13.80
C LEU A 136 -1.35 4.20 14.29
N ILE A 137 -1.86 3.95 15.50
CA ILE A 137 -2.93 4.77 16.11
C ILE A 137 -2.51 6.24 16.19
N LEU A 138 -1.29 6.53 16.66
CA LEU A 138 -0.78 7.89 16.79
C LEU A 138 -0.64 8.58 15.42
N ILE A 139 -0.12 7.87 14.42
CA ILE A 139 0.00 8.40 13.05
C ILE A 139 -1.38 8.75 12.48
N TYR A 140 -2.36 7.85 12.60
CA TYR A 140 -3.71 8.12 12.09
C TYR A 140 -4.41 9.24 12.84
N GLN A 141 -4.31 9.29 14.17
CA GLN A 141 -4.87 10.38 14.97
C GLN A 141 -4.26 11.72 14.56
N HIS A 142 -2.95 11.77 14.39
CA HIS A 142 -2.25 12.97 13.93
C HIS A 142 -2.75 13.40 12.55
N TYR A 143 -2.80 12.48 11.58
CA TYR A 143 -3.26 12.78 10.22
C TYR A 143 -4.73 13.25 10.18
N ILE A 144 -5.62 12.63 10.96
CA ILE A 144 -7.02 13.07 11.09
C ILE A 144 -7.09 14.48 11.67
N ASN A 145 -6.28 14.79 12.68
CA ASN A 145 -6.29 16.11 13.31
C ASN A 145 -5.79 17.20 12.37
N GLU A 146 -4.73 16.95 11.60
CA GLU A 146 -4.22 17.89 10.59
C GLU A 146 -5.22 18.13 9.45
N ASN A 147 -6.00 17.11 9.09
CA ASN A 147 -6.96 17.16 7.97
C ASN A 147 -8.42 17.20 8.44
N TYR A 148 -8.67 17.65 9.67
CA TYR A 148 -9.95 17.45 10.38
C TYR A 148 -11.17 17.90 9.58
N GLN A 149 -11.10 19.04 8.88
CA GLN A 149 -12.23 19.55 8.10
C GLN A 149 -12.60 18.64 6.91
N VAL A 150 -11.61 18.02 6.26
CA VAL A 150 -11.83 17.08 5.16
C VAL A 150 -12.52 15.84 5.69
N PHE A 151 -12.02 15.28 6.81
CA PHE A 151 -12.65 14.16 7.51
C PHE A 151 -14.10 14.46 7.89
N VAL A 152 -14.35 15.59 8.54
CA VAL A 152 -15.71 16.01 8.93
C VAL A 152 -16.63 16.13 7.72
N THR A 153 -16.15 16.73 6.62
CA THR A 153 -16.98 16.94 5.42
C THR A 153 -17.36 15.62 4.76
N THR A 154 -16.39 14.72 4.57
CA THR A 154 -16.65 13.41 3.95
C THR A 154 -17.54 12.54 4.84
N LEU A 155 -17.22 12.42 6.14
CA LEU A 155 -17.98 11.57 7.07
C LEU A 155 -19.40 12.07 7.37
N ARG A 156 -19.74 13.29 6.93
CA ARG A 156 -21.10 13.87 7.00
C ARG A 156 -21.93 13.64 5.74
N GLN A 157 -21.35 13.09 4.66
CA GLN A 157 -22.08 12.83 3.43
C GLN A 157 -23.30 11.96 3.73
N THR A 158 -24.43 12.29 3.10
CA THR A 158 -25.70 11.56 3.31
C THR A 158 -25.66 10.17 2.72
N ASP A 159 -24.94 10.03 1.61
CA ASP A 159 -24.75 8.80 0.86
C ASP A 159 -23.52 8.05 1.43
N PRO A 160 -23.71 6.89 2.10
CA PRO A 160 -22.62 6.13 2.69
C PRO A 160 -21.62 5.63 1.64
N ASP A 161 -22.06 5.34 0.42
CA ASP A 161 -21.19 4.81 -0.63
C ASP A 161 -20.09 5.83 -1.01
N LYS A 162 -20.37 7.13 -0.87
CA LYS A 162 -19.35 8.17 -1.10
C LYS A 162 -18.30 8.24 -0.01
N ILE A 163 -18.65 7.80 1.20
CA ILE A 163 -17.74 7.68 2.33
C ILE A 163 -16.88 6.43 2.12
N ASP A 164 -17.51 5.29 1.84
CA ASP A 164 -16.85 3.99 1.65
C ASP A 164 -15.84 4.02 0.49
N ASN A 165 -16.14 4.74 -0.59
CA ASN A 165 -15.23 4.91 -1.72
C ASN A 165 -14.15 5.99 -1.52
N SER A 166 -14.00 6.52 -0.31
CA SER A 166 -13.00 7.54 0.01
C SER A 166 -11.82 6.98 0.79
N GLN A 167 -10.64 7.61 0.64
CA GLN A 167 -9.47 7.29 1.47
C GLN A 167 -9.74 7.51 2.98
N ILE A 168 -10.75 8.32 3.32
CA ILE A 168 -11.13 8.60 4.71
C ILE A 168 -11.75 7.37 5.37
N ASP A 169 -12.52 6.55 4.65
CA ASP A 169 -13.03 5.28 5.19
C ASP A 169 -11.85 4.40 5.64
N PHE A 170 -10.90 4.15 4.74
CA PHE A 170 -9.72 3.36 5.03
C PHE A 170 -9.01 3.81 6.32
N ILE A 171 -8.75 5.11 6.46
CA ILE A 171 -8.04 5.66 7.63
C ILE A 171 -8.83 5.50 8.92
N VAL A 172 -10.12 5.82 8.90
CA VAL A 172 -10.98 5.70 10.10
C VAL A 172 -11.12 4.24 10.49
N THR A 173 -11.37 3.38 9.51
CA THR A 173 -11.55 1.95 9.74
C THR A 173 -10.27 1.32 10.32
N GLU A 174 -9.09 1.67 9.79
CA GLU A 174 -7.82 1.18 10.34
C GLU A 174 -7.53 1.70 11.75
N LEU A 175 -7.74 3.00 12.01
CA LEU A 175 -7.57 3.56 13.35
C LEU A 175 -8.37 2.79 14.40
N TYR A 176 -9.67 2.59 14.17
CA TYR A 176 -10.53 1.92 15.14
C TYR A 176 -10.32 0.41 15.20
N TYR A 177 -9.84 -0.22 14.11
CA TYR A 177 -9.35 -1.58 14.16
C TYR A 177 -8.15 -1.69 15.12
N TYR A 178 -7.14 -0.82 14.98
CA TYR A 178 -5.97 -0.87 15.85
C TYR A 178 -6.31 -0.53 17.30
N ILE A 179 -7.18 0.45 17.57
CA ILE A 179 -7.68 0.71 18.94
C ILE A 179 -8.36 -0.53 19.51
N ALA A 180 -9.16 -1.26 18.72
CA ALA A 180 -9.79 -2.48 19.20
C ALA A 180 -8.77 -3.57 19.54
N GLN A 181 -7.68 -3.68 18.77
CA GLN A 181 -6.61 -4.65 19.00
C GLN A 181 -5.71 -4.31 20.22
N THR A 182 -5.61 -3.04 20.60
CA THR A 182 -4.72 -2.58 21.68
C THR A 182 -5.44 -2.27 22.98
N GLU A 183 -6.65 -1.71 22.91
CA GLU A 183 -7.44 -1.19 24.03
C GLU A 183 -8.79 -1.91 24.18
N GLY A 184 -9.13 -2.82 23.26
CA GLY A 184 -10.34 -3.63 23.29
C GLY A 184 -11.51 -3.03 22.53
N ILE A 185 -12.38 -3.91 22.02
CA ILE A 185 -13.54 -3.56 21.18
C ILE A 185 -14.45 -2.54 21.88
N HIS A 186 -14.75 -2.73 23.17
CA HIS A 186 -15.65 -1.82 23.89
C HIS A 186 -15.16 -0.38 23.87
N ASN A 187 -13.86 -0.18 24.11
CA ASN A 187 -13.26 1.15 24.10
C ASN A 187 -13.22 1.74 22.68
N ALA A 188 -12.87 0.95 21.67
CA ALA A 188 -12.91 1.39 20.27
C ALA A 188 -14.32 1.88 19.86
N ILE A 189 -15.36 1.12 20.20
CA ILE A 189 -16.75 1.49 19.90
C ILE A 189 -17.18 2.75 20.66
N ASN A 190 -16.76 2.92 21.91
CA ASN A 190 -17.06 4.13 22.68
C ASN A 190 -16.40 5.36 22.06
N GLN A 191 -15.11 5.29 21.72
CA GLN A 191 -14.41 6.37 21.04
C GLN A 191 -15.04 6.68 19.69
N LEU A 192 -15.45 5.67 18.92
CA LEU A 192 -16.11 5.84 17.64
C LEU A 192 -17.47 6.54 17.78
N ASN A 193 -18.26 6.20 18.81
CA ASN A 193 -19.51 6.88 19.12
C ASN A 193 -19.29 8.35 19.53
N VAL A 194 -18.23 8.64 20.31
CA VAL A 194 -17.88 10.02 20.68
C VAL A 194 -17.50 10.83 19.44
N PHE A 195 -16.66 10.26 18.57
CA PHE A 195 -16.25 10.90 17.33
C PHE A 195 -17.44 11.15 16.40
N GLN A 196 -18.28 10.14 16.15
CA GLN A 196 -19.51 10.29 15.36
C GLN A 196 -20.39 11.44 15.89
N LYS A 197 -20.58 11.54 17.20
CA LYS A 197 -21.41 12.59 17.82
C LYS A 197 -20.78 13.97 17.65
N SER A 198 -19.47 14.10 17.88
CA SER A 198 -18.78 15.40 17.80
C SER A 198 -18.83 15.96 16.38
N ILE A 199 -18.69 15.09 15.37
CA ILE A 199 -18.75 15.51 13.97
C ILE A 199 -20.16 15.46 13.39
N LYS A 200 -21.21 15.01 14.11
CA LYS A 200 -22.54 14.73 13.53
C LYS A 200 -22.46 13.83 12.28
N GLY A 201 -21.63 12.79 12.35
CA GLY A 201 -21.31 11.90 11.23
C GLY A 201 -22.49 11.03 10.78
N ASN A 202 -22.41 10.50 9.56
CA ASN A 202 -23.42 9.65 8.95
C ASN A 202 -23.70 8.42 9.81
N ARG A 203 -24.93 8.31 10.33
CA ARG A 203 -25.30 7.23 11.26
C ARG A 203 -25.23 5.83 10.63
N SER A 204 -25.54 5.72 9.34
CA SER A 204 -25.52 4.44 8.62
C SER A 204 -24.09 3.93 8.50
N TYR A 205 -23.19 4.75 7.95
CA TYR A 205 -21.77 4.43 7.84
C TYR A 205 -21.16 4.03 9.19
N PHE A 206 -21.32 4.87 10.22
CA PHE A 206 -20.76 4.56 11.55
C PHE A 206 -21.39 3.32 12.18
N SER A 207 -22.63 2.96 11.85
CA SER A 207 -23.26 1.72 12.30
C SER A 207 -22.61 0.50 11.65
N GLU A 208 -22.35 0.52 10.35
CA GLU A 208 -21.64 -0.56 9.64
C GLU A 208 -20.20 -0.70 10.10
N LEU A 209 -19.49 0.42 10.25
CA LEU A 209 -18.14 0.41 10.80
C LEU A 209 -18.10 -0.23 12.20
N LYS A 210 -19.06 0.08 13.07
CA LYS A 210 -19.16 -0.57 14.40
C LYS A 210 -19.33 -2.08 14.29
N LYS A 211 -20.20 -2.57 13.39
CA LYS A 211 -20.39 -4.00 13.15
C LYS A 211 -19.10 -4.66 12.65
N TYR A 212 -18.38 -3.99 11.75
CA TYR A 212 -17.09 -4.45 11.27
C TYR A 212 -16.10 -4.64 12.42
N ILE A 213 -15.89 -3.61 13.25
CA ILE A 213 -15.00 -3.66 14.42
C ILE A 213 -15.40 -4.76 15.41
N GLN A 214 -16.70 -4.95 15.64
CA GLN A 214 -17.23 -5.99 16.54
C GLN A 214 -17.02 -7.41 16.00
N SER A 215 -17.12 -7.61 14.68
CA SER A 215 -16.99 -8.92 14.05
C SER A 215 -15.55 -9.47 14.12
N ASN A 216 -14.56 -8.62 14.44
CA ASN A 216 -13.13 -8.95 14.40
C ASN A 216 -12.72 -9.65 13.09
N ASN A 217 -13.46 -9.43 11.99
CA ASN A 217 -13.12 -9.91 10.67
C ASN A 217 -11.94 -9.10 10.14
N ALA A 218 -10.74 -9.38 10.68
CA ALA A 218 -9.46 -8.89 10.18
C ALA A 218 -9.16 -9.37 8.75
N SER A 219 -10.04 -10.22 8.18
CA SER A 219 -9.91 -10.87 6.89
C SER A 219 -10.12 -9.95 5.68
N SER A 220 -10.70 -8.76 5.85
CA SER A 220 -11.10 -7.90 4.71
C SER A 220 -10.32 -6.59 4.56
N MET A 221 -9.35 -6.28 5.42
CA MET A 221 -8.41 -5.22 5.08
C MET A 221 -7.35 -5.79 4.15
N GLY A 222 -7.46 -5.41 2.88
CA GLY A 222 -6.30 -5.29 2.00
C GLY A 222 -5.35 -4.27 2.64
N ILE A 223 -4.56 -4.72 3.63
CA ILE A 223 -3.67 -3.91 4.46
C ILE A 223 -2.59 -3.18 3.63
N LEU A 224 -2.51 -3.44 2.32
CA LEU A 224 -1.61 -2.79 1.38
C LEU A 224 -2.30 -2.30 0.08
N LEU A 225 -3.64 -2.32 0.00
CA LEU A 225 -4.36 -2.00 -1.24
C LEU A 225 -5.00 -0.62 -1.17
N TYR A 226 -4.20 0.38 -1.54
CA TYR A 226 -4.53 1.40 -2.53
C TYR A 226 -3.26 1.75 -3.29
#